data_AF-A0A957AMA3-F1
#
_entry.id   AF-A0A957AMA3-F1
#
_cell.length_a   1.000
_cell.length_b   1.000
_cell.length_c   1.000
_cell.angle_alpha   90.00
_cell.angle_beta   90.00
_cell.angle_gamma   90.00
#
_symmetry.space_group_name_H-M   'P 1'
#
loop_
_entity.id
_entity.type
_entity.pdbx_description
1 polymer ?
#
loop_
_entity_poly.entity_id
_entity_poly.type
_entity_poly.pdbx_seq_one_letter_code
_entity_poly.pdbx_strand_id
1 'polypeptide(L)'
;MNESVAPQQPKADIKLQDGLSDIWRTVDGVARRSLDILISTLGMIILGPIFLFLALLIKRDSPGPVFYWGARVGQRGRPFRILKFRTMYEDTASYDGPKVTGMGDPRITPLGQWLRDTKINELPQLWNVLKGDMSLVGPRPEDNDFVTHWPAEVRDTLLAVRPGITSPASVLYRDEENMLQTGNVVDQYLKSILPSKLRLDVLYVNHRSFLTDLDVMFWTLLALLPQLKTRRVPEHLLFWGPLARFISRYFSWFVLDSLMAFVAVAATGLLWRSNGPLELGWGIAMGVALTVAFIFSMVNALLGIGRVVWSRADFNDAFALAISSGLTTLILLMVNLIWQPRAIAVPYIGYRLLPSGLIMVSGVLAFVGFALLRYRMRIITGLSEHWITLRGGAAALGERVLIVGAGEVGSLASYLLRKAELGQAYTIVGMVDDAPRKQGTRISGIQVLGRTEEIPELVSLHDVGLIIYAIEKIRQPQRERILQLCRVTGVQTVVLPDVLETFRSQLVAESTMPALGSVGTTNTGGAPRLENWLVEVESLMQAEAWDAAHAQIRAMQQQVVMQNQAHRS
;
A
#
# COMPACT_ATOMS: atom_id res chain seq x y z
N MET A 1 -2.83 -45.92 -6.18
CA MET A 1 -3.06 -44.96 -7.27
C MET A 1 -4.14 -43.99 -6.82
N ASN A 2 -3.74 -42.90 -6.17
CA ASN A 2 -4.64 -41.85 -5.73
C ASN A 2 -4.05 -40.54 -6.27
N GLU A 3 -4.58 -40.06 -7.38
CA GLU A 3 -4.35 -38.69 -7.83
C GLU A 3 -5.29 -37.77 -7.04
N SER A 4 -4.69 -36.88 -6.27
CA SER A 4 -5.36 -35.77 -5.60
C SER A 4 -5.88 -34.79 -6.65
N VAL A 5 -7.19 -34.81 -6.90
CA VAL A 5 -7.85 -33.78 -7.70
C VAL A 5 -7.97 -32.52 -6.84
N ALA A 6 -7.03 -31.59 -7.02
CA ALA A 6 -7.17 -30.23 -6.52
C ALA A 6 -8.34 -29.53 -7.24
N PRO A 7 -9.19 -28.76 -6.54
CA PRO A 7 -10.30 -28.07 -7.17
C PRO A 7 -9.78 -26.99 -8.12
N GLN A 8 -10.08 -27.12 -9.40
CA GLN A 8 -9.75 -26.13 -10.42
C GLN A 8 -10.59 -24.87 -10.20
N GLN A 9 -9.94 -23.74 -9.86
CA GLN A 9 -10.58 -22.42 -9.83
C GLN A 9 -11.19 -22.07 -11.21
N PRO A 10 -12.34 -21.37 -11.26
CA PRO A 10 -13.02 -21.10 -12.51
C PRO A 10 -12.19 -20.16 -13.40
N LYS A 11 -11.85 -20.64 -14.61
CA LYS A 11 -11.04 -19.94 -15.65
C LYS A 11 -11.53 -18.54 -16.05
N ALA A 12 -12.73 -18.12 -15.64
CA ALA A 12 -13.32 -16.83 -15.98
C ALA A 12 -12.84 -15.68 -15.08
N ASP A 13 -12.70 -15.91 -13.76
CA ASP A 13 -12.21 -14.90 -12.81
C ASP A 13 -10.70 -14.62 -13.01
N ILE A 14 -9.95 -15.67 -13.35
CA ILE A 14 -8.52 -15.58 -13.70
C ILE A 14 -8.35 -14.68 -14.94
N LYS A 15 -9.15 -14.87 -16.01
CA LYS A 15 -9.06 -14.05 -17.23
C LYS A 15 -9.39 -12.56 -17.03
N LEU A 16 -10.35 -12.24 -16.16
CA LEU A 16 -10.72 -10.85 -15.86
C LEU A 16 -9.67 -10.15 -14.99
N GLN A 17 -9.11 -10.84 -14.00
CA GLN A 17 -8.01 -10.33 -13.18
C GLN A 17 -6.72 -10.16 -14.00
N ASP A 18 -6.42 -11.13 -14.88
CA ASP A 18 -5.28 -11.06 -15.79
C ASP A 18 -5.42 -9.88 -16.76
N GLY A 19 -6.60 -9.72 -17.39
CA GLY A 19 -6.87 -8.63 -18.32
C GLY A 19 -6.77 -7.23 -17.71
N LEU A 20 -7.27 -7.04 -16.47
CA LEU A 20 -7.10 -5.78 -15.75
C LEU A 20 -5.62 -5.54 -15.39
N SER A 21 -4.90 -6.57 -14.94
CA SER A 21 -3.49 -6.46 -14.60
C SER A 21 -2.63 -6.06 -15.80
N ASP A 22 -2.96 -6.54 -16.99
CA ASP A 22 -2.26 -6.22 -18.23
C ASP A 22 -2.51 -4.79 -18.70
N ILE A 23 -3.73 -4.27 -18.52
CA ILE A 23 -4.04 -2.86 -18.78
C ILE A 23 -3.19 -1.96 -17.86
N TRP A 24 -3.16 -2.25 -16.56
CA TRP A 24 -2.36 -1.46 -15.61
C TRP A 24 -0.87 -1.51 -15.93
N ARG A 25 -0.31 -2.68 -16.28
CA ARG A 25 1.09 -2.83 -16.72
C ARG A 25 1.38 -2.02 -17.97
N THR A 26 0.44 -1.97 -18.91
CA THR A 26 0.58 -1.20 -20.16
C THR A 26 0.57 0.29 -19.87
N VAL A 27 -0.40 0.79 -19.08
CA VAL A 27 -0.47 2.20 -18.68
C VAL A 27 0.79 2.63 -17.93
N ASP A 28 1.25 1.81 -16.99
CA ASP A 28 2.49 2.03 -16.22
C ASP A 28 3.73 2.05 -17.14
N GLY A 29 3.77 1.17 -18.14
CA GLY A 29 4.81 1.17 -19.18
C GLY A 29 4.83 2.44 -20.03
N VAL A 30 3.66 2.89 -20.50
CA VAL A 30 3.51 4.12 -21.31
C VAL A 30 3.87 5.36 -20.50
N ALA A 31 3.41 5.45 -19.25
CA ALA A 31 3.73 6.56 -18.36
C ALA A 31 5.25 6.69 -18.13
N ARG A 32 5.93 5.57 -17.82
CA ARG A 32 7.40 5.53 -17.66
C ARG A 32 8.13 5.95 -18.92
N ARG A 33 7.74 5.41 -20.08
CA ARG A 33 8.41 5.77 -21.34
C ARG A 33 8.19 7.24 -21.71
N SER A 34 7.02 7.79 -21.41
CA SER A 34 6.74 9.21 -21.63
C SER A 34 7.62 10.09 -20.74
N LEU A 35 7.80 9.70 -19.47
CA LEU A 35 8.68 10.38 -18.53
C LEU A 35 10.15 10.28 -18.95
N ASP A 36 10.61 9.11 -19.39
CA ASP A 36 11.96 8.89 -19.93
C ASP A 36 12.26 9.89 -21.07
N ILE A 37 11.37 9.98 -22.06
CA ILE A 37 11.56 10.85 -23.22
C ILE A 37 11.54 12.32 -22.79
N LEU A 38 10.58 12.71 -21.93
CA LEU A 38 10.45 14.09 -21.45
C LEU A 38 11.68 14.55 -20.68
N ILE A 39 12.11 13.80 -19.67
CA ILE A 39 13.25 14.17 -18.82
C ILE A 39 14.56 14.08 -19.60
N SER A 40 14.76 13.06 -20.44
CA SER A 40 15.98 12.96 -21.25
C SER A 40 16.08 14.08 -22.28
N THR A 41 14.98 14.44 -22.94
CA THR A 41 14.95 15.55 -23.91
C THR A 41 15.23 16.89 -23.21
N LEU A 42 14.51 17.17 -22.12
CA LEU A 42 14.69 18.40 -21.35
C LEU A 42 16.11 18.46 -20.75
N GLY A 43 16.59 17.35 -20.20
CA GLY A 43 17.94 17.22 -19.65
C GLY A 43 19.01 17.47 -20.70
N MET A 44 18.89 16.91 -21.90
CA MET A 44 19.84 17.17 -22.99
C MET A 44 19.86 18.63 -23.43
N ILE A 45 18.70 19.31 -23.46
CA ILE A 45 18.62 20.73 -23.82
C ILE A 45 19.24 21.60 -22.72
N ILE A 46 18.84 21.40 -21.46
CA ILE A 46 19.30 22.21 -20.32
C ILE A 46 20.79 21.97 -20.05
N LEU A 47 21.25 20.73 -20.11
CA LEU A 47 22.64 20.36 -19.84
C LEU A 47 23.56 20.53 -21.05
N GLY A 48 23.01 20.81 -22.25
CA GLY A 48 23.79 20.98 -23.48
C GLY A 48 24.97 21.95 -23.36
N PRO A 49 24.79 23.18 -22.83
CA PRO A 49 25.89 24.11 -22.58
C PRO A 49 26.94 23.56 -21.61
N ILE A 50 26.50 22.84 -20.57
CA ILE A 50 27.41 22.21 -19.59
C ILE A 50 28.20 21.08 -20.24
N PHE A 51 27.57 20.26 -21.09
CA PHE A 51 28.25 19.20 -21.83
C PHE A 51 29.32 19.75 -22.77
N LEU A 52 29.05 20.86 -23.45
CA LEU A 52 30.04 21.54 -24.29
C LEU A 52 31.22 22.04 -23.45
N PHE A 53 30.95 22.66 -22.29
CA PHE A 53 32.01 23.11 -21.39
C PHE A 53 32.87 21.95 -20.87
N LEU A 54 32.24 20.86 -20.40
CA LEU A 54 32.94 19.66 -19.94
C LEU A 54 33.74 18.99 -21.07
N ALA A 55 33.21 18.98 -22.30
CA ALA A 55 33.92 18.46 -23.46
C ALA A 55 35.24 19.19 -23.72
N LEU A 56 35.25 20.52 -23.57
CA LEU A 56 36.46 21.34 -23.69
C LEU A 56 37.46 21.04 -22.57
N LEU A 57 36.98 20.87 -21.32
CA LEU A 57 37.85 20.51 -20.20
C LEU A 57 38.48 19.13 -20.38
N ILE A 58 37.70 18.13 -20.80
CA ILE A 58 38.21 16.76 -21.05
C ILE A 58 39.26 16.75 -22.17
N LYS A 59 39.06 17.55 -23.22
CA LYS A 59 40.04 17.70 -24.31
C LYS A 59 41.34 18.39 -23.89
N ARG A 60 41.29 19.24 -22.85
CA ARG A 60 42.46 19.92 -22.28
C ARG A 60 43.20 19.06 -21.26
N ASP A 61 42.48 18.21 -20.53
CA ASP A 61 43.04 17.34 -19.48
C ASP A 61 43.90 16.20 -20.05
N SER A 62 43.44 15.53 -21.11
CA SER A 62 44.20 14.45 -21.77
C SER A 62 43.88 14.33 -23.28
N PRO A 63 44.82 13.87 -24.12
CA PRO A 63 44.57 13.66 -25.55
C PRO A 63 43.56 12.53 -25.80
N GLY A 64 42.71 12.66 -26.84
CA GLY A 64 41.74 11.64 -27.28
C GLY A 64 40.27 12.10 -27.29
N PRO A 65 39.28 11.19 -27.40
CA PRO A 65 37.86 11.53 -27.54
C PRO A 65 37.22 12.05 -26.24
N VAL A 66 36.14 12.82 -26.36
CA VAL A 66 35.38 13.32 -25.21
C VAL A 66 34.52 12.24 -24.57
N PHE A 67 33.92 11.40 -25.41
CA PHE A 67 32.96 10.40 -25.02
C PHE A 67 33.57 9.00 -25.06
N TYR A 68 33.23 8.20 -24.05
CA TYR A 68 33.51 6.78 -23.99
C TYR A 68 32.25 5.98 -24.33
N TRP A 69 32.44 4.92 -25.12
CA TRP A 69 31.38 4.02 -25.57
C TRP A 69 31.66 2.59 -25.09
N GLY A 70 31.05 2.21 -23.95
CA GLY A 70 31.23 0.87 -23.38
C GLY A 70 30.19 -0.13 -23.88
N ALA A 71 30.61 -1.35 -24.25
CA ALA A 71 29.66 -2.42 -24.56
C ALA A 71 28.96 -2.91 -23.28
N ARG A 72 27.63 -3.00 -23.32
CA ARG A 72 26.80 -3.47 -22.20
C ARG A 72 25.62 -4.29 -22.70
N VAL A 73 25.07 -5.11 -21.82
CA VAL A 73 23.87 -5.91 -22.13
C VAL A 73 22.62 -5.14 -21.73
N GLY A 74 21.68 -5.00 -22.67
CA GLY A 74 20.39 -4.34 -22.48
C GLY A 74 19.22 -5.33 -22.47
N GLN A 75 18.01 -4.79 -22.67
CA GLN A 75 16.77 -5.57 -22.63
C GLN A 75 16.82 -6.74 -23.63
N ARG A 76 16.36 -7.92 -23.20
CA ARG A 76 16.37 -9.20 -23.94
C ARG A 76 17.77 -9.64 -24.36
N GLY A 77 18.79 -9.28 -23.58
CA GLY A 77 20.18 -9.63 -23.86
C GLY A 77 20.80 -8.88 -25.04
N ARG A 78 20.15 -7.82 -25.56
CA ARG A 78 20.66 -7.09 -26.73
C ARG A 78 21.85 -6.21 -26.34
N PRO A 79 23.02 -6.36 -26.97
CA PRO A 79 24.16 -5.50 -26.68
C PRO A 79 23.89 -4.07 -27.16
N PHE A 80 24.27 -3.09 -26.37
CA PHE A 80 24.25 -1.68 -26.73
C PHE A 80 25.50 -0.96 -26.21
N ARG A 81 25.74 0.26 -26.69
CA ARG A 81 26.88 1.08 -26.26
C ARG A 81 26.41 2.15 -25.29
N ILE A 82 26.83 2.03 -24.02
CA ILE A 82 26.56 3.04 -23.00
C ILE A 82 27.46 4.25 -23.23
N LEU A 83 26.86 5.45 -23.25
CA LEU A 83 27.55 6.71 -23.48
C LEU A 83 27.94 7.36 -22.16
N LYS A 84 29.23 7.67 -21.98
CA LYS A 84 29.74 8.39 -20.80
C LYS A 84 30.74 9.45 -21.22
N PHE A 85 31.01 10.43 -20.35
CA PHE A 85 32.23 11.23 -20.49
C PHE A 85 33.44 10.34 -20.20
N ARG A 86 34.51 10.55 -20.98
CA ARG A 86 35.77 9.87 -20.75
C ARG A 86 36.40 10.36 -19.46
N THR A 87 36.79 9.42 -18.60
CA THR A 87 37.41 9.67 -17.30
C THR A 87 38.74 8.93 -17.12
N MET A 88 39.22 8.25 -18.15
CA MET A 88 40.47 7.46 -18.15
C MET A 88 41.39 7.91 -19.28
N TYR A 89 42.68 7.64 -19.14
CA TYR A 89 43.66 7.86 -20.19
C TYR A 89 43.38 6.95 -21.40
N GLU A 90 43.74 7.42 -22.59
CA GLU A 90 43.64 6.66 -23.83
C GLU A 90 44.92 5.86 -24.07
N ASP A 91 45.18 4.91 -23.17
CA ASP A 91 46.34 4.02 -23.21
C ASP A 91 45.93 2.54 -23.23
N THR A 92 46.85 1.67 -23.63
CA THR A 92 46.58 0.22 -23.69
C THR A 92 46.22 -0.37 -22.33
N ALA A 93 46.84 0.14 -21.25
CA ALA A 93 46.53 -0.26 -19.89
C ALA A 93 45.07 -0.01 -19.50
N SER A 94 44.44 1.05 -20.03
CA SER A 94 43.03 1.35 -19.80
C SER A 94 42.09 0.38 -20.50
N TYR A 95 42.45 -0.09 -21.69
CA TYR A 95 41.66 -1.04 -22.47
C TYR A 95 41.78 -2.48 -21.96
N ASP A 96 43.00 -2.88 -21.59
CA ASP A 96 43.34 -4.26 -21.17
C ASP A 96 43.17 -4.49 -19.66
N GLY A 97 43.05 -3.43 -18.87
CA GLY A 97 42.89 -3.53 -17.43
C GLY A 97 41.50 -4.03 -16.97
N PRO A 98 41.32 -4.26 -15.65
CA PRO A 98 40.07 -4.78 -15.10
C PRO A 98 38.85 -3.93 -15.46
N LYS A 99 37.72 -4.60 -15.73
CA LYS A 99 36.42 -3.97 -16.05
C LYS A 99 35.74 -3.28 -14.85
N VAL A 100 36.22 -3.57 -13.64
CA VAL A 100 35.82 -2.93 -12.38
C VAL A 100 36.95 -2.02 -11.90
N THR A 101 36.61 -0.80 -11.49
CA THR A 101 37.54 0.19 -10.96
C THR A 101 37.54 0.17 -9.43
N GLY A 102 38.72 0.16 -8.82
CA GLY A 102 38.89 0.29 -7.37
C GLY A 102 39.39 1.67 -6.97
N MET A 103 39.53 1.89 -5.66
CA MET A 103 40.03 3.15 -5.12
C MET A 103 41.46 3.45 -5.62
N GLY A 104 41.68 4.67 -6.11
CA GLY A 104 43.00 5.15 -6.53
C GLY A 104 43.53 4.54 -7.83
N ASP A 105 42.64 4.08 -8.71
CA ASP A 105 43.03 3.46 -9.99
C ASP A 105 43.87 4.43 -10.86
N PRO A 106 45.13 4.10 -11.19
CA PRO A 106 46.05 5.00 -11.90
C PRO A 106 45.62 5.31 -13.33
N ARG A 107 44.66 4.55 -13.88
CA ARG A 107 44.12 4.77 -15.24
C ARG A 107 43.22 6.00 -15.31
N ILE A 108 42.79 6.53 -14.17
CA ILE A 108 41.82 7.63 -14.06
C ILE A 108 42.56 8.97 -14.13
N THR A 109 42.07 9.90 -14.96
CA THR A 109 42.67 11.24 -15.03
C THR A 109 42.23 12.13 -13.85
N PRO A 110 42.95 13.19 -13.48
CA PRO A 110 42.55 14.07 -12.37
C PRO A 110 41.14 14.67 -12.55
N LEU A 111 40.83 15.19 -13.75
CA LEU A 111 39.47 15.65 -14.06
C LEU A 111 38.48 14.48 -14.09
N GLY A 112 38.91 13.32 -14.58
CA GLY A 112 38.13 12.10 -14.60
C GLY A 112 37.70 11.62 -13.21
N GLN A 113 38.56 11.77 -12.21
CA GLN A 113 38.25 11.46 -10.81
C GLN A 113 37.11 12.37 -10.31
N TRP A 114 37.22 13.68 -10.54
CA TRP A 114 36.16 14.62 -10.17
C TRP A 114 34.82 14.32 -10.87
N LEU A 115 34.85 13.97 -12.16
CA LEU A 115 33.66 13.59 -12.93
C LEU A 115 33.00 12.30 -12.40
N ARG A 116 33.80 11.34 -11.90
CA ARG A 116 33.30 10.11 -11.25
C ARG A 116 32.74 10.38 -9.86
N ASP A 117 33.42 11.20 -9.06
CA ASP A 117 33.03 11.53 -7.68
C ASP A 117 31.69 12.27 -7.63
N THR A 118 31.41 13.08 -8.65
CA THR A 118 30.16 13.82 -8.85
C THR A 118 29.12 13.06 -9.67
N LYS A 119 29.49 11.91 -10.25
CA LYS A 119 28.69 11.12 -11.22
C LYS A 119 28.25 11.89 -12.47
N ILE A 120 28.83 13.06 -12.72
CA ILE A 120 28.57 13.87 -13.92
C ILE A 120 28.99 13.12 -15.19
N ASN A 121 29.97 12.22 -15.10
CA ASN A 121 30.39 11.38 -16.21
C ASN A 121 29.27 10.50 -16.79
N GLU A 122 28.21 10.23 -16.02
CA GLU A 122 27.09 9.38 -16.43
C GLU A 122 25.95 10.14 -17.13
N LEU A 123 25.91 11.47 -17.06
CA LEU A 123 24.84 12.29 -17.65
C LEU A 123 24.66 12.11 -19.18
N PRO A 124 25.70 11.86 -19.99
CA PRO A 124 25.51 11.54 -21.41
C PRO A 124 24.62 10.33 -21.70
N GLN A 125 24.40 9.44 -20.72
CA GLN A 125 23.48 8.31 -20.84
C GLN A 125 22.03 8.74 -21.08
N LEU A 126 21.66 10.00 -20.84
CA LEU A 126 20.36 10.55 -21.24
C LEU A 126 20.09 10.37 -22.74
N TRP A 127 21.14 10.35 -23.57
CA TRP A 127 21.03 10.00 -24.98
C TRP A 127 20.56 8.54 -25.19
N ASN A 128 21.11 7.59 -24.43
CA ASN A 128 20.70 6.19 -24.50
C ASN A 128 19.24 6.01 -24.04
N VAL A 129 18.80 6.80 -23.05
CA VAL A 129 17.40 6.83 -22.61
C VAL A 129 16.49 7.34 -23.72
N LEU A 130 16.84 8.47 -24.34
CA LEU A 130 16.06 9.05 -25.44
C LEU A 130 15.93 8.07 -26.62
N LYS A 131 17.05 7.47 -27.04
CA LYS A 131 17.11 6.45 -28.10
C LYS A 131 16.29 5.19 -27.77
N GLY A 132 16.10 4.88 -26.49
CA GLY A 132 15.32 3.74 -26.01
C GLY A 132 16.14 2.49 -25.69
N ASP A 133 17.47 2.60 -25.67
CA ASP A 133 18.37 1.54 -25.21
C ASP A 133 18.27 1.38 -23.67
N MET A 134 18.02 2.49 -22.96
CA MET A 134 17.90 2.57 -21.50
C MET A 134 16.60 3.24 -21.05
N SER A 135 16.33 3.15 -19.75
CA SER A 135 15.32 3.88 -18.98
C SER A 135 16.04 4.82 -17.99
N LEU A 136 15.34 5.81 -17.42
CA LEU A 136 15.92 6.59 -16.31
C LEU A 136 16.16 5.70 -15.09
N VAL A 137 15.16 4.89 -14.75
CA VAL A 137 15.19 3.94 -13.63
C VAL A 137 15.08 2.51 -14.15
N GLY A 138 15.94 1.64 -13.67
CA GLY A 138 16.03 0.24 -14.09
C GLY A 138 17.32 -0.42 -13.59
N PRO A 139 17.41 -1.77 -13.63
CA PRO A 139 18.64 -2.48 -13.28
C PRO A 139 19.85 -1.91 -14.02
N ARG A 140 21.00 -1.82 -13.36
CA ARG A 140 22.19 -1.21 -13.99
C ARG A 140 22.67 -2.12 -15.13
N PRO A 141 23.00 -1.58 -16.32
CA PRO A 141 23.50 -2.40 -17.41
C PRO A 141 24.91 -2.89 -17.09
N GLU A 142 25.11 -4.20 -17.15
CA GLU A 142 26.38 -4.85 -16.79
C GLU A 142 27.12 -5.37 -18.02
N ASP A 143 28.41 -5.67 -17.83
CA ASP A 143 29.26 -6.24 -18.88
C ASP A 143 28.79 -7.67 -19.24
N ASN A 144 28.94 -8.05 -20.51
CA ASN A 144 28.54 -9.37 -20.97
C ASN A 144 29.25 -10.49 -20.20
N ASP A 145 30.52 -10.28 -19.88
CA ASP A 145 31.33 -11.23 -19.12
C ASP A 145 30.76 -11.48 -17.71
N PHE A 146 30.12 -10.49 -17.08
CA PHE A 146 29.48 -10.68 -15.78
C PHE A 146 28.10 -11.34 -15.92
N VAL A 147 27.34 -10.92 -16.93
CA VAL A 147 25.97 -11.42 -17.17
C VAL A 147 25.95 -12.92 -17.48
N THR A 148 27.00 -13.46 -18.11
CA THR A 148 27.11 -14.91 -18.36
C THR A 148 27.26 -15.74 -17.09
N HIS A 149 27.78 -15.16 -16.00
CA HIS A 149 27.96 -15.84 -14.72
C HIS A 149 26.76 -15.73 -13.78
N TRP A 150 25.72 -14.99 -14.17
CA TRP A 150 24.52 -14.83 -13.34
C TRP A 150 23.68 -16.12 -13.31
N PRO A 151 22.98 -16.41 -12.20
CA PRO A 151 21.95 -17.43 -12.18
C PRO A 151 20.90 -17.16 -13.27
N ALA A 152 20.46 -18.20 -13.98
CA ALA A 152 19.57 -18.07 -15.13
C ALA A 152 18.27 -17.32 -14.80
N GLU A 153 17.65 -17.64 -13.66
CA GLU A 153 16.42 -16.99 -13.20
C GLU A 153 16.59 -15.48 -12.95
N VAL A 154 17.70 -15.09 -12.33
CA VAL A 154 18.05 -13.68 -12.10
C VAL A 154 18.29 -12.97 -13.43
N ARG A 155 19.05 -13.59 -14.33
CA ARG A 155 19.36 -13.04 -15.64
C ARG A 155 18.10 -12.80 -16.46
N ASP A 156 17.20 -13.77 -16.54
CA ASP A 156 15.98 -13.66 -17.32
C ASP A 156 15.04 -12.58 -16.76
N THR A 157 14.97 -12.46 -15.44
CA THR A 157 14.20 -11.42 -14.74
C THR A 157 14.77 -10.01 -15.05
N LEU A 158 16.07 -9.82 -14.88
CA LEU A 158 16.70 -8.50 -15.07
C LEU A 158 16.73 -8.08 -16.54
N LEU A 159 16.96 -9.00 -17.47
CA LEU A 159 16.96 -8.73 -18.90
C LEU A 159 15.56 -8.58 -19.49
N ALA A 160 14.48 -8.90 -18.76
CA ALA A 160 13.12 -8.66 -19.22
C ALA A 160 12.81 -7.16 -19.38
N VAL A 161 13.53 -6.30 -18.66
CA VAL A 161 13.28 -4.85 -18.60
C VAL A 161 14.44 -4.05 -19.21
N ARG A 162 14.19 -2.79 -19.53
CA ARG A 162 15.28 -1.88 -19.96
C ARG A 162 16.17 -1.56 -18.76
N PRO A 163 17.49 -1.55 -18.94
CA PRO A 163 18.39 -1.11 -17.89
C PRO A 163 18.22 0.39 -17.61
N GLY A 164 18.58 0.82 -16.40
CA GLY A 164 18.44 2.19 -15.92
C GLY A 164 19.75 2.96 -15.83
N ILE A 165 19.67 4.29 -15.87
CA ILE A 165 20.77 5.16 -15.40
C ILE A 165 20.94 4.96 -13.88
N THR A 166 19.83 4.90 -13.15
CA THR A 166 19.80 4.66 -11.70
C THR A 166 18.91 3.47 -11.33
N SER A 167 19.16 2.90 -10.15
CA SER A 167 18.40 1.82 -9.52
C SER A 167 18.49 1.94 -7.99
N PRO A 168 17.62 1.24 -7.23
CA PRO A 168 17.81 1.08 -5.78
C PRO A 168 19.23 0.60 -5.42
N ALA A 169 19.78 -0.34 -6.19
CA ALA A 169 21.15 -0.79 -6.05
C ALA A 169 22.17 0.34 -6.29
N SER A 170 21.98 1.16 -7.33
CA SER A 170 22.87 2.30 -7.62
C SER A 170 22.85 3.37 -6.52
N VAL A 171 21.71 3.60 -5.86
CA VAL A 171 21.60 4.55 -4.74
C VAL A 171 22.34 4.05 -3.50
N LEU A 172 22.21 2.74 -3.19
CA LEU A 172 22.83 2.13 -2.02
C LEU A 172 24.35 1.95 -2.21
N TYR A 173 24.78 1.55 -3.41
CA TYR A 173 26.17 1.29 -3.78
C TYR A 173 26.80 2.44 -4.56
N ARG A 174 26.40 3.70 -4.28
CA ARG A 174 26.90 4.89 -5.01
C ARG A 174 28.42 5.09 -4.90
N ASP A 175 28.97 4.72 -3.74
CA ASP A 175 30.40 4.82 -3.39
C ASP A 175 31.12 3.47 -3.52
N GLU A 176 30.62 2.57 -4.38
CA GLU A 176 31.19 1.25 -4.65
C GLU A 176 32.71 1.25 -4.88
N GLU A 177 33.22 2.22 -5.64
CA GLU A 177 34.66 2.33 -5.94
C GLU A 177 35.50 2.47 -4.66
N ASN A 178 34.97 3.15 -3.63
CA ASN A 178 35.62 3.30 -2.32
C ASN A 178 35.46 2.06 -1.43
N MET A 179 34.53 1.16 -1.74
CA MET A 179 34.33 -0.10 -1.02
C MET A 179 35.24 -1.22 -1.51
N LEU A 180 35.86 -1.06 -2.68
CA LEU A 180 36.72 -2.05 -3.32
C LEU A 180 38.20 -1.68 -3.09
N GLN A 181 38.92 -2.54 -2.37
CA GLN A 181 40.34 -2.35 -2.07
C GLN A 181 41.21 -2.75 -3.26
N THR A 182 42.36 -2.08 -3.40
CA THR A 182 43.32 -2.29 -4.48
C THR A 182 43.91 -3.71 -4.41
N GLY A 183 43.93 -4.43 -5.54
CA GLY A 183 44.38 -5.83 -5.65
C GLY A 183 43.32 -6.73 -6.29
N ASN A 184 42.55 -7.46 -5.48
CA ASN A 184 41.50 -8.39 -5.94
C ASN A 184 40.14 -7.72 -6.13
N VAL A 185 40.09 -6.63 -6.91
CA VAL A 185 38.88 -5.80 -7.11
C VAL A 185 37.73 -6.62 -7.71
N VAL A 186 38.00 -7.44 -8.73
CA VAL A 186 36.98 -8.26 -9.41
C VAL A 186 36.40 -9.31 -8.45
N ASP A 187 37.27 -10.00 -7.71
CA ASP A 187 36.89 -11.03 -6.75
C ASP A 187 36.05 -10.47 -5.59
N GLN A 188 36.46 -9.32 -5.05
CA GLN A 188 35.70 -8.62 -4.02
C GLN A 188 34.32 -8.19 -4.53
N TYR A 189 34.25 -7.63 -5.73
CA TYR A 189 32.99 -7.24 -6.36
C TYR A 189 32.04 -8.43 -6.53
N LEU A 190 32.53 -9.55 -7.09
CA LEU A 190 31.73 -10.75 -7.33
C LEU A 190 31.21 -11.39 -6.03
N LYS A 191 32.00 -11.38 -4.95
CA LYS A 191 31.64 -12.04 -3.68
C LYS A 191 30.79 -11.18 -2.75
N SER A 192 31.07 -9.87 -2.68
CA SER A 192 30.50 -9.00 -1.63
C SER A 192 29.45 -8.00 -2.11
N ILE A 193 29.56 -7.51 -3.35
CA ILE A 193 28.72 -6.43 -3.87
C ILE A 193 27.67 -6.97 -4.83
N LEU A 194 28.09 -7.75 -5.83
CA LEU A 194 27.23 -8.24 -6.90
C LEU A 194 25.99 -9.02 -6.38
N PRO A 195 26.09 -9.95 -5.42
CA PRO A 195 24.92 -10.70 -4.96
C PRO A 195 23.83 -9.80 -4.35
N SER A 196 24.23 -8.78 -3.59
CA SER A 196 23.30 -7.84 -2.98
C SER A 196 22.71 -6.87 -4.01
N LYS A 197 23.50 -6.43 -5.00
CA LYS A 197 23.00 -5.64 -6.14
C LYS A 197 21.94 -6.40 -6.93
N LEU A 198 22.24 -7.64 -7.31
CA LEU A 198 21.31 -8.51 -8.05
C LEU A 198 20.01 -8.72 -7.26
N ARG A 199 20.10 -8.97 -5.94
CA ARG A 199 18.93 -9.09 -5.06
C ARG A 199 18.04 -7.84 -5.10
N LEU A 200 18.63 -6.65 -4.99
CA LEU A 200 17.90 -5.38 -5.02
C LEU A 200 17.28 -5.10 -6.40
N ASP A 201 18.01 -5.39 -7.47
CA ASP A 201 17.52 -5.19 -8.83
C ASP A 201 16.38 -6.17 -9.16
N VAL A 202 16.45 -7.43 -8.72
CA VAL A 202 15.35 -8.41 -8.85
C VAL A 202 14.13 -7.96 -8.06
N LEU A 203 14.33 -7.53 -6.81
CA LEU A 203 13.25 -7.02 -5.96
C LEU A 203 12.57 -5.81 -6.61
N TYR A 204 13.37 -4.92 -7.21
CA TYR A 204 12.87 -3.78 -7.97
C TYR A 204 12.06 -4.24 -9.19
N VAL A 205 12.58 -5.14 -10.02
CA VAL A 205 11.86 -5.61 -11.23
C VAL A 205 10.52 -6.26 -10.88
N ASN A 206 10.46 -7.01 -9.77
CA ASN A 206 9.24 -7.70 -9.33
C ASN A 206 8.17 -6.75 -8.76
N HIS A 207 8.57 -5.64 -8.14
CA HIS A 207 7.65 -4.70 -7.49
C HIS A 207 7.65 -3.29 -8.09
N ARG A 208 8.25 -3.11 -9.27
CA ARG A 208 8.35 -1.81 -9.92
C ARG A 208 6.97 -1.25 -10.24
N SER A 209 6.82 0.04 -9.99
CA SER A 209 5.70 0.86 -10.41
C SER A 209 6.20 2.26 -10.74
N PHE A 210 5.40 3.05 -11.45
CA PHE A 210 5.70 4.45 -11.70
C PHE A 210 6.09 5.22 -10.42
N LEU A 211 5.41 4.96 -9.30
CA LEU A 211 5.69 5.64 -8.02
C LEU A 211 7.04 5.24 -7.42
N THR A 212 7.42 3.96 -7.52
CA THR A 212 8.75 3.52 -7.06
C THR A 212 9.86 4.15 -7.89
N ASP A 213 9.66 4.33 -9.20
CA ASP A 213 10.66 4.99 -10.06
C ASP A 213 10.87 6.45 -9.65
N LEU A 214 9.78 7.16 -9.34
CA LEU A 214 9.84 8.52 -8.81
C LEU A 214 10.61 8.59 -7.49
N ASP A 215 10.41 7.64 -6.57
CA ASP A 215 11.17 7.58 -5.31
C ASP A 215 12.66 7.29 -5.55
N VAL A 216 12.99 6.37 -6.46
CA VAL A 216 14.40 6.08 -6.79
C VAL A 216 15.06 7.32 -7.39
N MET A 217 14.40 8.05 -8.28
CA MET A 217 14.92 9.32 -8.81
C MET A 217 15.09 10.36 -7.71
N PHE A 218 14.11 10.49 -6.81
CA PHE A 218 14.20 11.40 -5.67
C PHE A 218 15.40 11.08 -4.77
N TRP A 219 15.57 9.81 -4.40
CA TRP A 219 16.71 9.38 -3.60
C TRP A 219 18.04 9.50 -4.34
N THR A 220 18.05 9.31 -5.67
CA THR A 220 19.25 9.54 -6.49
C THR A 220 19.66 11.01 -6.44
N LEU A 221 18.72 11.93 -6.65
CA LEU A 221 18.98 13.38 -6.57
C LEU A 221 19.46 13.78 -5.17
N LEU A 222 18.83 13.24 -4.13
CA LEU A 222 19.21 13.52 -2.74
C LEU A 222 20.58 12.93 -2.38
N ALA A 223 20.91 11.76 -2.93
CA ALA A 223 22.19 11.08 -2.74
C ALA A 223 23.37 11.80 -3.39
N LEU A 224 23.12 12.59 -4.44
CA LEU A 224 24.12 13.43 -5.11
C LEU A 224 24.43 14.73 -4.34
N LEU A 225 23.61 15.11 -3.34
CA LEU A 225 23.89 16.28 -2.52
C LEU A 225 25.11 16.02 -1.59
N PRO A 226 26.11 16.91 -1.54
CA PRO A 226 27.34 16.71 -0.77
C PRO A 226 27.08 16.40 0.72
N GLN A 227 26.08 17.05 1.32
CA GLN A 227 25.72 16.92 2.73
C GLN A 227 25.12 15.55 3.10
N LEU A 228 24.64 14.80 2.10
CA LEU A 228 23.96 13.51 2.28
C LEU A 228 24.74 12.34 1.67
N LYS A 229 25.97 12.59 1.22
CA LYS A 229 26.87 11.56 0.66
C LYS A 229 27.20 10.47 1.68
N THR A 230 27.36 10.81 2.95
CA THR A 230 27.76 9.87 4.01
C THR A 230 26.61 9.10 4.68
N ARG A 231 25.35 9.47 4.42
CA ARG A 231 24.20 8.81 5.04
C ARG A 231 23.72 7.63 4.21
N ARG A 232 23.66 6.45 4.85
CA ARG A 232 23.05 5.25 4.26
C ARG A 232 21.52 5.43 4.22
N VAL A 233 20.94 5.26 3.04
CA VAL A 233 19.48 5.25 2.86
C VAL A 233 18.98 3.87 3.26
N PRO A 234 17.99 3.77 4.17
CA PRO A 234 17.44 2.47 4.55
C PRO A 234 16.67 1.85 3.37
N GLU A 235 16.87 0.54 3.16
CA GLU A 235 16.39 -0.19 1.98
C GLU A 235 14.87 -0.05 1.76
N HIS A 236 14.06 -0.11 2.82
CA HIS A 236 12.61 0.01 2.72
C HIS A 236 12.12 1.35 2.14
N LEU A 237 12.92 2.43 2.22
CA LEU A 237 12.58 3.73 1.63
C LEU A 237 12.84 3.79 0.12
N LEU A 238 13.60 2.84 -0.45
CA LEU A 238 13.85 2.77 -1.89
C LEU A 238 12.69 2.13 -2.64
N PHE A 239 11.94 1.24 -1.99
CA PHE A 239 10.79 0.54 -2.58
C PHE A 239 9.44 1.18 -2.19
N TRP A 240 9.38 1.94 -1.09
CA TRP A 240 8.22 2.73 -0.71
C TRP A 240 8.63 3.98 0.06
N GLY A 241 9.09 4.96 -0.71
CA GLY A 241 9.72 6.17 -0.23
C GLY A 241 8.74 7.30 0.09
N PRO A 242 9.28 8.49 0.40
CA PRO A 242 8.48 9.64 0.82
C PRO A 242 7.54 10.14 -0.28
N LEU A 243 7.94 10.06 -1.55
CA LEU A 243 7.15 10.56 -2.66
C LEU A 243 5.99 9.61 -2.98
N ALA A 244 6.22 8.28 -3.03
CA ALA A 244 5.12 7.33 -3.19
C ALA A 244 4.13 7.41 -2.03
N ARG A 245 4.60 7.56 -0.79
CA ARG A 245 3.73 7.76 0.39
C ARG A 245 2.93 9.05 0.28
N PHE A 246 3.55 10.15 -0.11
CA PHE A 246 2.86 11.43 -0.25
C PHE A 246 1.80 11.36 -1.36
N ILE A 247 2.16 10.80 -2.52
CA ILE A 247 1.27 10.72 -3.68
C ILE A 247 0.08 9.81 -3.40
N SER A 248 0.34 8.59 -2.90
CA SER A 248 -0.72 7.60 -2.64
C SER A 248 -1.65 8.02 -1.49
N ARG A 249 -1.10 8.63 -0.44
CA ARG A 249 -1.87 8.96 0.77
C ARG A 249 -2.58 10.30 0.72
N TYR A 250 -2.04 11.29 0.02
CA TYR A 250 -2.57 12.66 0.00
C TYR A 250 -2.92 13.11 -1.41
N PHE A 251 -1.95 13.15 -2.32
CA PHE A 251 -2.15 13.77 -3.63
C PHE A 251 -3.25 13.10 -4.46
N SER A 252 -3.27 11.76 -4.51
CA SER A 252 -4.25 11.01 -5.31
C SER A 252 -5.67 11.27 -4.82
N TRP A 253 -5.88 11.24 -3.50
CA TRP A 253 -7.18 11.57 -2.90
C TRP A 253 -7.54 13.04 -3.09
N PHE A 254 -6.58 13.95 -2.97
CA PHE A 254 -6.79 15.38 -3.20
C PHE A 254 -7.27 15.65 -4.64
N VAL A 255 -6.65 15.02 -5.64
CA VAL A 255 -7.04 15.18 -7.05
C VAL A 255 -8.44 14.62 -7.28
N LEU A 256 -8.72 13.42 -6.77
CA LEU A 256 -10.04 12.80 -6.92
C LEU A 256 -11.15 13.60 -6.22
N ASP A 257 -10.89 14.10 -5.01
CA ASP A 257 -11.83 14.94 -4.28
C ASP A 257 -12.06 16.28 -4.98
N SER A 258 -11.00 16.90 -5.51
CA SER A 258 -11.13 18.13 -6.30
C SER A 258 -11.97 17.88 -7.56
N LEU A 259 -11.72 16.79 -8.29
CA LEU A 259 -12.51 16.46 -9.48
C LEU A 259 -13.98 16.20 -9.13
N MET A 260 -14.24 15.43 -8.08
CA MET A 260 -15.61 15.11 -7.65
C MET A 260 -16.36 16.36 -7.17
N ALA A 261 -15.71 17.20 -6.37
CA ALA A 261 -16.29 18.46 -5.91
C ALA A 261 -16.54 19.42 -7.08
N PHE A 262 -15.63 19.47 -8.06
CA PHE A 262 -15.81 20.26 -9.27
C PHE A 262 -17.04 19.81 -10.05
N VAL A 263 -17.21 18.50 -10.27
CA VAL A 263 -18.40 17.95 -10.93
C VAL A 263 -19.68 18.29 -10.16
N ALA A 264 -19.66 18.17 -8.83
CA ALA A 264 -20.82 18.52 -7.98
C ALA A 264 -21.20 20.01 -8.08
N VAL A 265 -20.22 20.91 -8.00
CA VAL A 265 -20.45 22.36 -8.09
C VAL A 265 -20.87 22.75 -9.51
N ALA A 266 -20.24 22.18 -10.54
CA ALA A 266 -20.59 22.44 -11.94
C ALA A 266 -22.01 21.96 -12.26
N ALA A 267 -22.40 20.76 -11.83
CA ALA A 267 -23.75 20.24 -12.00
C ALA A 267 -24.79 21.12 -11.30
N THR A 268 -24.52 21.54 -10.06
CA THR A 268 -25.41 22.43 -9.32
C THR A 268 -25.52 23.81 -9.98
N GLY A 269 -24.40 24.37 -10.45
CA GLY A 269 -24.38 25.64 -11.18
C GLY A 269 -25.17 25.59 -12.50
N LEU A 270 -25.08 24.49 -13.24
CA LEU A 270 -25.87 24.27 -14.46
C LEU A 270 -27.37 24.19 -14.17
N LEU A 271 -27.77 23.42 -13.14
CA LEU A 271 -29.17 23.32 -12.70
C LEU A 271 -29.72 24.67 -12.22
N TRP A 272 -28.91 25.47 -11.54
CA TRP A 272 -29.34 26.80 -11.09
C TRP A 272 -29.52 27.74 -12.28
N ARG A 273 -28.57 27.70 -13.23
CA ARG A 273 -28.60 28.53 -14.44
C ARG A 273 -29.80 28.19 -15.35
N SER A 274 -30.29 26.96 -15.33
CA SER A 274 -31.49 26.57 -16.09
C SER A 274 -32.80 27.04 -15.46
N ASN A 275 -32.82 27.28 -14.13
CA ASN A 275 -34.04 27.60 -13.38
C ASN A 275 -34.09 29.04 -12.85
N GLY A 276 -32.99 29.80 -12.92
CA GLY A 276 -32.93 31.18 -12.44
C GLY A 276 -31.72 31.96 -12.97
N PRO A 277 -31.70 33.29 -12.76
CA PRO A 277 -30.63 34.15 -13.27
C PRO A 277 -29.36 33.96 -12.44
N LEU A 278 -28.45 33.10 -12.93
CA LEU A 278 -27.07 33.06 -12.47
C LEU A 278 -26.24 34.04 -13.32
N GLU A 279 -26.09 35.27 -12.84
CA GLU A 279 -25.34 36.34 -13.53
C GLU A 279 -23.82 36.12 -13.47
N LEU A 280 -23.34 34.94 -13.83
CA LEU A 280 -21.91 34.66 -13.96
C LEU A 280 -21.59 34.29 -15.41
N GLY A 281 -20.57 34.91 -15.99
CA GLY A 281 -20.03 34.46 -17.27
C GLY A 281 -19.47 33.04 -17.13
N TRP A 282 -19.48 32.25 -18.21
CA TRP A 282 -19.02 30.85 -18.18
C TRP A 282 -17.59 30.69 -17.65
N GLY A 283 -16.66 31.57 -18.03
CA GLY A 283 -15.28 31.54 -17.53
C GLY A 283 -15.17 31.79 -16.04
N ILE A 284 -15.94 32.75 -15.51
CA ILE A 284 -15.94 33.07 -14.07
C ILE A 284 -16.59 31.93 -13.28
N ALA A 285 -17.70 31.38 -13.78
CA ALA A 285 -18.36 30.22 -13.16
C ALA A 285 -17.43 29.00 -13.07
N MET A 286 -16.64 28.75 -14.12
CA MET A 286 -15.63 27.70 -14.15
C MET A 286 -14.54 27.93 -13.08
N GLY A 287 -14.00 29.15 -13.00
CA GLY A 287 -12.99 29.52 -12.00
C GLY A 287 -13.51 29.41 -10.56
N VAL A 288 -14.75 29.83 -10.32
CA VAL A 288 -15.43 29.66 -9.02
C VAL A 288 -15.59 28.17 -8.68
N ALA A 289 -16.05 27.35 -9.64
CA ALA A 289 -16.22 25.91 -9.43
C ALA A 289 -14.89 25.22 -9.08
N LEU A 290 -13.80 25.54 -9.79
CA LEU A 290 -12.47 25.03 -9.50
C LEU A 290 -11.96 25.47 -8.12
N THR A 291 -12.23 26.72 -7.74
CA THR A 291 -11.82 27.26 -6.44
C THR A 291 -12.57 26.58 -5.30
N VAL A 292 -13.90 26.45 -5.41
CA VAL A 292 -14.73 25.75 -4.42
C VAL A 292 -14.31 24.28 -4.31
N ALA A 293 -14.06 23.62 -5.44
CA ALA A 293 -13.58 22.25 -5.48
C ALA A 293 -12.23 22.06 -4.78
N PHE A 294 -11.31 22.99 -5.01
CA PHE A 294 -10.02 23.02 -4.32
C PHE A 294 -10.20 23.17 -2.80
N ILE A 295 -11.12 24.03 -2.33
CA ILE A 295 -11.40 24.21 -0.90
C ILE A 295 -11.94 22.91 -0.29
N PHE A 296 -12.91 22.25 -0.90
CA PHE A 296 -13.39 20.93 -0.43
C PHE A 296 -12.26 19.92 -0.31
N SER A 297 -11.42 19.83 -1.35
CA SER A 297 -10.29 18.91 -1.35
C SER A 297 -9.24 19.26 -0.28
N MET A 298 -8.97 20.55 -0.06
CA MET A 298 -8.06 21.02 0.98
C MET A 298 -8.56 20.69 2.38
N VAL A 299 -9.84 20.94 2.68
CA VAL A 299 -10.43 20.60 3.99
C VAL A 299 -10.39 19.09 4.23
N ASN A 300 -10.71 18.27 3.22
CA ASN A 300 -10.60 16.82 3.32
C ASN A 300 -9.16 16.36 3.61
N ALA A 301 -8.17 16.98 2.96
CA ALA A 301 -6.76 16.69 3.18
C ALA A 301 -6.29 17.10 4.59
N LEU A 302 -6.71 18.27 5.07
CA LEU A 302 -6.39 18.78 6.42
C LEU A 302 -7.00 17.92 7.52
N LEU A 303 -8.24 17.46 7.35
CA LEU A 303 -8.92 16.54 8.27
C LEU A 303 -8.37 15.10 8.19
N GLY A 304 -7.44 14.82 7.26
CA GLY A 304 -6.77 13.53 7.18
C GLY A 304 -7.66 12.40 6.67
N ILE A 305 -8.74 12.72 5.94
CA ILE A 305 -9.72 11.74 5.42
C ILE A 305 -9.06 10.74 4.45
N GLY A 306 -8.04 11.18 3.72
CA GLY A 306 -7.24 10.31 2.84
C GLY A 306 -6.39 9.25 3.56
N ARG A 307 -6.30 9.30 4.90
CA ARG A 307 -5.55 8.32 5.70
C ARG A 307 -6.33 7.03 5.97
N VAL A 308 -7.64 7.04 5.76
CA VAL A 308 -8.51 5.88 5.98
C VAL A 308 -8.38 4.89 4.82
N VAL A 309 -8.28 3.60 5.13
CA VAL A 309 -8.29 2.53 4.13
C VAL A 309 -9.75 2.22 3.78
N TRP A 310 -10.30 2.96 2.82
CA TRP A 310 -11.73 2.92 2.46
C TRP A 310 -12.27 1.55 2.03
N SER A 311 -11.41 0.63 1.59
CA SER A 311 -11.82 -0.76 1.32
C SER A 311 -12.23 -1.54 2.58
N ARG A 312 -11.74 -1.11 3.75
CA ARG A 312 -12.03 -1.70 5.07
C ARG A 312 -12.71 -0.71 6.02
N ALA A 313 -13.14 0.44 5.51
CA ALA A 313 -13.76 1.48 6.32
C ALA A 313 -15.11 1.02 6.88
N ASP A 314 -15.35 1.36 8.14
CA ASP A 314 -16.63 1.13 8.80
C ASP A 314 -17.58 2.28 8.49
N PHE A 315 -18.88 2.08 8.75
CA PHE A 315 -19.88 3.13 8.56
C PHE A 315 -19.51 4.42 9.30
N ASN A 316 -18.81 4.31 10.44
CA ASN A 316 -18.36 5.45 11.22
C ASN A 316 -17.41 6.39 10.46
N ASP A 317 -16.59 5.86 9.54
CA ASP A 317 -15.69 6.66 8.72
C ASP A 317 -16.46 7.55 7.73
N ALA A 318 -17.69 7.18 7.36
CA ALA A 318 -18.55 8.01 6.51
C ALA A 318 -18.96 9.32 7.21
N PHE A 319 -19.08 9.33 8.54
CA PHE A 319 -19.37 10.56 9.28
C PHE A 319 -18.26 11.61 9.14
N ALA A 320 -17.00 11.19 9.01
CA ALA A 320 -15.90 12.13 8.77
C ALA A 320 -16.08 12.89 7.44
N LEU A 321 -16.63 12.23 6.41
CA LEU A 321 -16.96 12.87 5.13
C LEU A 321 -18.11 13.88 5.27
N ALA A 322 -19.12 13.54 6.06
CA ALA A 322 -20.26 14.41 6.31
C ALA A 322 -19.82 15.66 7.08
N ILE A 323 -19.02 15.49 8.13
CA ILE A 323 -18.45 16.60 8.92
C ILE A 323 -17.58 17.49 8.03
N SER A 324 -16.72 16.92 7.20
CA SER A 324 -15.84 17.70 6.32
C SER A 324 -16.60 18.50 5.26
N SER A 325 -17.57 17.86 4.61
CA SER A 325 -18.39 18.50 3.57
C SER A 325 -19.29 19.57 4.19
N GLY A 326 -19.87 19.30 5.36
CA GLY A 326 -20.66 20.25 6.13
C GLY A 326 -19.83 21.45 6.60
N LEU A 327 -18.64 21.23 7.15
CA LEU A 327 -17.72 22.28 7.56
C LEU A 327 -17.30 23.14 6.37
N THR A 328 -16.95 22.53 5.24
CA THR A 328 -16.61 23.27 4.02
C THR A 328 -17.79 24.12 3.54
N THR A 329 -18.98 23.54 3.51
CA THR A 329 -20.21 24.26 3.11
C THR A 329 -20.48 25.43 4.05
N LEU A 330 -20.30 25.24 5.37
CA LEU A 330 -20.44 26.31 6.36
C LEU A 330 -19.41 27.41 6.14
N ILE A 331 -18.14 27.08 5.89
CA ILE A 331 -17.09 28.05 5.56
C ILE A 331 -17.48 28.85 4.32
N LEU A 332 -17.94 28.19 3.25
CA LEU A 332 -18.36 28.86 2.02
C LEU A 332 -19.57 29.78 2.24
N LEU A 333 -20.55 29.34 3.04
CA LEU A 333 -21.71 30.17 3.43
C LEU A 333 -21.27 31.38 4.26
N MET A 334 -20.35 31.20 5.21
CA MET A 334 -19.81 32.29 6.03
C MET A 334 -19.04 33.29 5.17
N VAL A 335 -18.20 32.84 4.24
CA VAL A 335 -17.52 33.72 3.28
C VAL A 335 -18.54 34.48 2.42
N ASN A 336 -19.58 33.79 1.94
CA ASN A 336 -20.66 34.41 1.17
C ASN A 336 -21.45 35.44 2.00
N LEU A 337 -21.60 35.21 3.31
CA LEU A 337 -22.29 36.10 4.25
C LEU A 337 -21.44 37.33 4.60
N ILE A 338 -20.14 37.16 4.84
CA ILE A 338 -19.18 38.26 5.06
C ILE A 338 -19.05 39.14 3.81
N TRP A 339 -19.30 38.59 2.62
CA TRP A 339 -19.33 39.34 1.36
C TRP A 339 -20.62 40.16 1.18
N GLN A 340 -21.70 39.86 1.93
CA GLN A 340 -22.99 40.57 1.81
C GLN A 340 -22.92 42.10 1.94
N PRO A 341 -22.03 42.73 2.73
CA PRO A 341 -21.97 44.19 2.83
C PRO A 341 -21.47 44.94 1.58
N ARG A 342 -21.14 44.26 0.45
CA ARG A 342 -20.55 44.89 -0.76
C ARG A 342 -19.32 45.79 -0.46
N ALA A 343 -18.62 45.54 0.64
CA ALA A 343 -17.49 46.38 1.06
C ALA A 343 -16.19 46.01 0.32
N ILE A 344 -16.08 44.77 -0.17
CA ILE A 344 -14.87 44.24 -0.80
C ILE A 344 -15.26 43.60 -2.13
N ALA A 345 -14.74 44.13 -3.24
CA ALA A 345 -14.85 43.50 -4.56
C ALA A 345 -13.75 42.45 -4.69
N VAL A 346 -14.12 41.20 -4.98
CA VAL A 346 -13.10 40.17 -5.31
C VAL A 346 -12.78 40.24 -6.79
N PRO A 347 -11.50 40.08 -7.16
CA PRO A 347 -11.07 40.10 -8.56
C PRO A 347 -11.95 39.20 -9.43
N TYR A 348 -12.40 39.71 -10.58
CA TYR A 348 -13.18 39.01 -11.61
C TYR A 348 -14.63 38.61 -11.25
N ILE A 349 -14.99 38.52 -9.97
CA ILE A 349 -16.36 38.15 -9.49
C ILE A 349 -17.17 39.40 -9.09
N GLY A 350 -16.50 40.48 -8.67
CA GLY A 350 -17.14 41.73 -8.27
C GLY A 350 -17.92 41.58 -6.96
N TYR A 351 -19.16 42.06 -6.93
CA TYR A 351 -20.07 41.97 -5.77
C TYR A 351 -21.13 40.87 -5.90
N ARG A 352 -20.98 39.96 -6.86
CA ARG A 352 -22.01 38.96 -7.20
C ARG A 352 -21.95 37.81 -6.19
N LEU A 353 -23.00 37.67 -5.39
CA LEU A 353 -23.14 36.56 -4.44
C LEU A 353 -23.54 35.27 -5.15
N LEU A 354 -22.99 34.15 -4.67
CA LEU A 354 -23.54 32.85 -5.02
C LEU A 354 -24.84 32.64 -4.23
N PRO A 355 -25.91 32.15 -4.86
CA PRO A 355 -27.12 31.75 -4.13
C PRO A 355 -26.77 30.76 -3.02
N SER A 356 -27.24 31.00 -1.80
CA SER A 356 -26.98 30.11 -0.66
C SER A 356 -27.46 28.69 -0.92
N GLY A 357 -28.60 28.54 -1.60
CA GLY A 357 -29.12 27.25 -2.05
C GLY A 357 -28.16 26.49 -2.98
N LEU A 358 -27.46 27.19 -3.88
CA LEU A 358 -26.44 26.59 -4.75
C LEU A 358 -25.27 26.04 -3.92
N ILE A 359 -24.80 26.79 -2.91
CA ILE A 359 -23.72 26.35 -2.02
C ILE A 359 -24.16 25.11 -1.22
N MET A 360 -25.36 25.13 -0.65
CA MET A 360 -25.89 23.99 0.13
C MET A 360 -26.04 22.73 -0.71
N VAL A 361 -26.66 22.83 -1.90
CA VAL A 361 -26.84 21.68 -2.80
C VAL A 361 -25.49 21.16 -3.29
N SER A 362 -24.54 22.04 -3.60
CA SER A 362 -23.18 21.65 -3.97
C SER A 362 -22.50 20.87 -2.85
N GLY A 363 -22.68 21.30 -1.60
CA GLY A 363 -22.14 20.61 -0.42
C GLY A 363 -22.72 19.20 -0.21
N VAL A 364 -24.03 19.05 -0.36
CA VAL A 364 -24.71 17.75 -0.28
C VAL A 364 -24.26 16.83 -1.43
N LEU A 365 -24.21 17.36 -2.65
CA LEU A 365 -23.81 16.58 -3.82
C LEU A 365 -22.33 16.17 -3.77
N ALA A 366 -21.45 17.05 -3.26
CA ALA A 366 -20.04 16.73 -3.01
C ALA A 366 -19.90 15.62 -1.96
N PHE A 367 -20.64 15.69 -0.83
CA PHE A 367 -20.66 14.64 0.18
C PHE A 367 -21.06 13.28 -0.41
N VAL A 368 -22.17 13.25 -1.16
CA VAL A 368 -22.64 12.02 -1.83
C VAL A 368 -21.58 11.51 -2.81
N GLY A 369 -20.99 12.39 -3.61
CA GLY A 369 -19.91 12.04 -4.53
C GLY A 369 -18.68 11.44 -3.83
N PHE A 370 -18.26 12.03 -2.71
CA PHE A 370 -17.14 11.52 -1.90
C PHE A 370 -17.46 10.15 -1.30
N ALA A 371 -18.66 9.96 -0.78
CA ALA A 371 -19.12 8.68 -0.24
C ALA A 371 -19.14 7.61 -1.34
N LEU A 372 -19.72 7.92 -2.50
CA LEU A 372 -19.75 7.02 -3.66
C LEU A 372 -18.34 6.63 -4.10
N LEU A 373 -17.43 7.61 -4.24
CA LEU A 373 -16.05 7.36 -4.66
C LEU A 373 -15.32 6.42 -3.68
N ARG A 374 -15.53 6.60 -2.38
CA ARG A 374 -14.83 5.84 -1.33
C ARG A 374 -15.43 4.45 -1.11
N TYR A 375 -16.75 4.34 -1.08
CA TYR A 375 -17.49 3.08 -0.92
C TYR A 375 -17.77 2.36 -2.24
N ARG A 376 -17.21 2.84 -3.37
CA ARG A 376 -17.44 2.28 -4.71
C ARG A 376 -17.32 0.77 -4.76
N MET A 377 -16.29 0.20 -4.13
CA MET A 377 -16.09 -1.25 -4.14
C MET A 377 -17.21 -1.94 -3.40
N ARG A 378 -17.56 -1.49 -2.18
CA ARG A 378 -18.66 -2.09 -1.40
C ARG A 378 -20.01 -2.02 -2.14
N ILE A 379 -20.27 -0.91 -2.83
CA ILE A 379 -21.49 -0.75 -3.65
C ILE A 379 -21.46 -1.72 -4.83
N ILE A 380 -20.34 -1.80 -5.55
CA ILE A 380 -20.18 -2.70 -6.70
C ILE A 380 -20.32 -4.16 -6.24
N THR A 381 -19.65 -4.57 -5.16
CA THR A 381 -19.73 -5.94 -4.65
C THR A 381 -21.15 -6.28 -4.14
N GLY A 382 -21.80 -5.34 -3.45
CA GLY A 382 -23.17 -5.53 -2.98
C GLY A 382 -24.18 -5.64 -4.13
N LEU A 383 -24.03 -4.80 -5.16
CA LEU A 383 -24.86 -4.87 -6.37
C LEU A 383 -24.58 -6.16 -7.16
N SER A 384 -23.32 -6.60 -7.26
CA SER A 384 -22.99 -7.86 -7.95
C SER A 384 -23.57 -9.06 -7.22
N GLU A 385 -23.50 -9.09 -5.89
CA GLU A 385 -24.09 -10.16 -5.07
C GLU A 385 -25.62 -10.19 -5.21
N HIS A 386 -26.26 -9.02 -5.19
CA HIS A 386 -27.70 -8.91 -5.42
C HIS A 386 -28.11 -9.33 -6.84
N TRP A 387 -27.32 -8.98 -7.86
CA TRP A 387 -27.59 -9.34 -9.24
C TRP A 387 -27.42 -10.85 -9.51
N ILE A 388 -26.43 -11.48 -8.87
CA ILE A 388 -26.20 -12.94 -8.95
C ILE A 388 -27.36 -13.69 -8.28
N THR A 389 -27.82 -13.22 -7.11
CA THR A 389 -28.96 -13.81 -6.40
C THR A 389 -30.29 -13.64 -7.15
N LEU A 390 -30.50 -12.49 -7.81
CA LEU A 390 -31.68 -12.23 -8.65
C LEU A 390 -31.75 -13.09 -9.92
N ARG A 391 -30.61 -13.47 -10.51
CA ARG A 391 -30.59 -14.30 -11.72
C ARG A 391 -30.90 -15.77 -11.50
N GLY A 392 -31.14 -16.22 -10.25
CA GLY A 392 -31.46 -17.62 -9.94
C GLY A 392 -30.39 -18.63 -10.36
N GLY A 393 -29.22 -18.16 -10.83
CA GLY A 393 -28.14 -18.96 -11.39
C GLY A 393 -27.16 -19.49 -10.35
N ALA A 394 -27.49 -19.39 -9.07
CA ALA A 394 -26.82 -20.12 -8.02
C ALA A 394 -27.59 -21.41 -7.72
N ALA A 395 -27.62 -22.32 -8.70
CA ALA A 395 -27.52 -23.72 -8.31
C ALA A 395 -26.17 -23.83 -7.58
N ALA A 396 -26.25 -24.05 -6.27
CA ALA A 396 -25.16 -23.96 -5.32
C ALA A 396 -23.91 -24.70 -5.83
N LEU A 397 -22.86 -23.95 -6.18
CA LEU A 397 -21.55 -24.50 -6.53
C LEU A 397 -20.76 -24.99 -5.31
N GLY A 398 -21.33 -24.85 -4.11
CA GLY A 398 -20.74 -25.26 -2.85
C GLY A 398 -21.65 -26.17 -2.03
N GLU A 399 -21.04 -27.02 -1.21
CA GLU A 399 -21.71 -27.94 -0.31
C GLU A 399 -22.66 -27.19 0.64
N ARG A 400 -23.89 -27.68 0.76
CA ARG A 400 -24.96 -27.00 1.48
C ARG A 400 -24.80 -27.25 2.97
N VAL A 401 -24.71 -26.17 3.75
CA VAL A 401 -24.36 -26.21 5.17
C VAL A 401 -25.54 -25.79 6.04
N LEU A 402 -25.84 -26.60 7.05
CA LEU A 402 -26.79 -26.28 8.12
C LEU A 402 -26.04 -25.99 9.43
N ILE A 403 -26.29 -24.84 10.04
CA ILE A 403 -25.64 -24.45 11.30
C ILE A 403 -26.59 -24.73 12.48
N VAL A 404 -26.14 -25.55 13.42
CA VAL A 404 -26.90 -25.90 14.63
C VAL A 404 -26.45 -25.01 15.78
N GLY A 405 -27.34 -24.12 16.22
CA GLY A 405 -27.11 -23.07 17.21
C GLY A 405 -27.04 -21.69 16.59
N ALA A 406 -28.00 -20.81 16.90
CA ALA A 406 -28.04 -19.43 16.43
C ALA A 406 -27.55 -18.46 17.53
N GLY A 407 -26.47 -18.82 18.21
CA GLY A 407 -25.78 -18.02 19.22
C GLY A 407 -24.59 -17.24 18.67
N GLU A 408 -23.68 -16.80 19.56
CA GLU A 408 -22.43 -16.15 19.18
C GLU A 408 -21.53 -17.08 18.35
N VAL A 409 -21.43 -18.35 18.76
CA VAL A 409 -20.66 -19.37 18.03
C VAL A 409 -21.27 -19.68 16.66
N GLY A 410 -22.61 -19.69 16.55
CA GLY A 410 -23.30 -19.83 15.26
C GLY A 410 -23.08 -18.63 14.33
N SER A 411 -23.07 -17.42 14.90
CA SER A 411 -22.74 -16.21 14.16
C SER A 411 -21.28 -16.23 13.70
N LEU A 412 -20.35 -16.67 14.56
CA LEU A 412 -18.94 -16.86 14.20
C LEU A 412 -18.76 -17.91 13.11
N ALA A 413 -19.44 -19.05 13.19
CA ALA A 413 -19.43 -20.08 12.15
C ALA A 413 -19.90 -19.50 10.81
N SER A 414 -21.01 -18.75 10.82
CA SER A 414 -21.52 -18.11 9.62
C SER A 414 -20.58 -17.07 9.03
N TYR A 415 -19.86 -16.34 9.89
CA TYR A 415 -18.88 -15.36 9.50
C TYR A 415 -17.64 -16.01 8.87
N LEU A 416 -17.13 -17.10 9.46
CA LEU A 416 -15.96 -17.83 8.94
C LEU A 416 -16.25 -18.45 7.57
N LEU A 417 -17.42 -19.06 7.39
CA LEU A 417 -17.86 -19.62 6.11
C LEU A 417 -18.03 -18.55 5.02
N ARG A 418 -18.38 -17.32 5.40
CA ARG A 418 -18.53 -16.20 4.47
C ARG A 418 -17.23 -15.44 4.18
N LYS A 419 -16.26 -15.44 5.10
CA LYS A 419 -15.07 -14.55 5.05
C LYS A 419 -13.78 -15.22 4.56
N ALA A 420 -13.73 -16.55 4.53
CA ALA A 420 -12.60 -17.26 3.95
C ALA A 420 -12.89 -17.64 2.49
N GLU A 421 -11.85 -18.01 1.74
CA GLU A 421 -11.92 -18.64 0.40
C GLU A 421 -12.85 -19.89 0.32
N LEU A 422 -13.47 -20.27 1.44
CA LEU A 422 -14.52 -21.25 1.64
C LEU A 422 -15.91 -20.79 1.12
N GLY A 423 -16.17 -19.50 0.97
CA GLY A 423 -17.49 -18.98 0.57
C GLY A 423 -17.93 -19.38 -0.86
N GLN A 424 -16.99 -19.85 -1.69
CA GLN A 424 -17.29 -20.45 -3.00
C GLN A 424 -17.57 -21.96 -2.90
N ALA A 425 -17.09 -22.61 -1.84
CA ALA A 425 -17.18 -24.07 -1.63
C ALA A 425 -18.34 -24.47 -0.70
N TYR A 426 -18.93 -23.53 0.05
CA TYR A 426 -20.03 -23.81 0.98
C TYR A 426 -21.17 -22.80 0.86
N THR A 427 -22.42 -23.28 0.87
CA THR A 427 -23.62 -22.45 0.85
C THR A 427 -24.42 -22.65 2.13
N ILE A 428 -24.55 -21.60 2.97
CA ILE A 428 -25.31 -21.70 4.21
C ILE A 428 -26.81 -21.70 3.88
N VAL A 429 -27.49 -22.81 4.17
CA VAL A 429 -28.92 -23.00 3.96
C VAL A 429 -29.73 -22.29 5.04
N GLY A 430 -29.29 -22.39 6.29
CA GLY A 430 -29.98 -21.80 7.43
C GLY A 430 -29.38 -22.18 8.78
N MET A 431 -30.00 -21.66 9.84
CA MET A 431 -29.66 -21.97 11.23
C MET A 431 -30.80 -22.74 11.91
N VAL A 432 -30.47 -23.51 12.93
CA VAL A 432 -31.42 -24.24 13.78
C VAL A 432 -31.18 -23.88 15.24
N ASP A 433 -32.21 -23.47 15.99
CA ASP A 433 -32.06 -23.07 17.40
C ASP A 433 -33.36 -23.25 18.18
N ASP A 434 -33.34 -23.97 19.31
CA ASP A 434 -34.55 -24.29 20.06
C ASP A 434 -35.24 -23.09 20.74
N ALA A 435 -34.58 -21.92 20.81
CA ALA A 435 -35.16 -20.74 21.44
C ALA A 435 -36.37 -20.21 20.63
N PRO A 436 -37.60 -20.20 21.20
CA PRO A 436 -38.81 -19.78 20.48
C PRO A 436 -38.72 -18.37 19.89
N ARG A 437 -38.03 -17.46 20.58
CA ARG A 437 -37.80 -16.07 20.16
C ARG A 437 -36.94 -15.91 18.91
N LYS A 438 -36.17 -16.93 18.52
CA LYS A 438 -35.27 -16.89 17.36
C LYS A 438 -35.89 -17.52 16.11
N GLN A 439 -36.97 -18.29 16.27
CA GLN A 439 -37.64 -18.98 15.17
C GLN A 439 -38.15 -17.99 14.12
N GLY A 440 -37.87 -18.25 12.83
CA GLY A 440 -38.25 -17.39 11.72
C GLY A 440 -37.51 -16.05 11.63
N THR A 441 -36.61 -15.74 12.58
CA THR A 441 -35.80 -14.52 12.56
C THR A 441 -34.55 -14.71 11.68
N ARG A 442 -33.90 -13.60 11.30
CA ARG A 442 -32.61 -13.63 10.62
C ARG A 442 -31.50 -13.21 11.58
N ILE A 443 -30.52 -14.07 11.78
CA ILE A 443 -29.34 -13.82 12.62
C ILE A 443 -28.11 -13.82 11.70
N SER A 444 -27.33 -12.73 11.75
CA SER A 444 -26.19 -12.53 10.82
C SER A 444 -26.58 -12.68 9.34
N GLY A 445 -27.80 -12.26 8.99
CA GLY A 445 -28.37 -12.34 7.64
C GLY A 445 -28.90 -13.72 7.23
N ILE A 446 -28.81 -14.74 8.10
CA ILE A 446 -29.24 -16.13 7.83
C ILE A 446 -30.51 -16.43 8.59
N GLN A 447 -31.46 -17.10 7.94
CA GLN A 447 -32.75 -17.44 8.55
C GLN A 447 -32.61 -18.63 9.51
N VAL A 448 -33.28 -18.54 10.66
CA VAL A 448 -33.50 -19.68 11.56
C VAL A 448 -34.68 -20.47 11.02
N LEU A 449 -34.42 -21.66 10.51
CA LEU A 449 -35.36 -22.49 9.74
C LEU A 449 -36.29 -23.32 10.62
N GLY A 450 -35.82 -23.72 11.81
CA GLY A 450 -36.57 -24.64 12.67
C GLY A 450 -35.85 -24.95 13.98
N ARG A 451 -36.35 -25.98 14.67
CA ARG A 451 -35.81 -26.48 15.95
C ARG A 451 -34.84 -27.63 15.76
N THR A 452 -34.05 -27.95 16.79
CA THR A 452 -33.05 -29.04 16.72
C THR A 452 -33.67 -30.41 16.47
N GLU A 453 -34.95 -30.58 16.78
CA GLU A 453 -35.72 -31.81 16.51
C GLU A 453 -36.02 -31.99 15.02
N GLU A 454 -36.09 -30.90 14.27
CA GLU A 454 -36.41 -30.86 12.84
C GLU A 454 -35.16 -31.01 11.97
N ILE A 455 -33.97 -31.18 12.56
CA ILE A 455 -32.70 -31.35 11.82
C ILE A 455 -32.80 -32.44 10.73
N PRO A 456 -33.31 -33.65 11.00
CA PRO A 456 -33.40 -34.69 9.97
C PRO A 456 -34.29 -34.30 8.79
N GLU A 457 -35.42 -33.64 9.06
CA GLU A 457 -36.36 -33.18 8.03
C GLU A 457 -35.73 -32.06 7.20
N LEU A 458 -35.14 -31.04 7.86
CA LEU A 458 -34.48 -29.91 7.21
C LEU A 458 -33.29 -30.33 6.34
N VAL A 459 -32.53 -31.34 6.79
CA VAL A 459 -31.41 -31.89 6.02
C VAL A 459 -31.89 -32.53 4.72
N SER A 460 -33.00 -33.29 4.77
CA SER A 460 -33.58 -33.91 3.58
C SER A 460 -34.26 -32.90 2.64
N LEU A 461 -34.99 -31.94 3.21
CA LEU A 461 -35.75 -30.93 2.46
C LEU A 461 -34.84 -29.96 1.70
N HIS A 462 -33.66 -29.68 2.26
CA HIS A 462 -32.73 -28.71 1.72
C HIS A 462 -31.41 -29.31 1.23
N ASP A 463 -31.34 -30.63 1.04
CA ASP A 463 -30.18 -31.34 0.48
C ASP A 463 -28.85 -30.91 1.12
N VAL A 464 -28.78 -31.00 2.45
CA VAL A 464 -27.64 -30.53 3.25
C VAL A 464 -26.52 -31.59 3.23
N GLY A 465 -25.32 -31.20 2.80
CA GLY A 465 -24.11 -32.05 2.76
C GLY A 465 -23.20 -31.92 3.98
N LEU A 466 -23.33 -30.83 4.75
CA LEU A 466 -22.52 -30.58 5.94
C LEU A 466 -23.34 -29.97 7.07
N ILE A 467 -23.21 -30.50 8.29
CA ILE A 467 -23.79 -29.92 9.51
C ILE A 467 -22.65 -29.33 10.36
N ILE A 468 -22.79 -28.06 10.75
CA ILE A 468 -21.87 -27.43 11.70
C ILE A 468 -22.57 -27.27 13.04
N TYR A 469 -22.07 -27.98 14.05
CA TYR A 469 -22.55 -27.85 15.42
C TYR A 469 -21.84 -26.69 16.12
N ALA A 470 -22.60 -25.68 16.53
CA ALA A 470 -22.15 -24.39 17.04
C ALA A 470 -22.90 -23.99 18.34
N ILE A 471 -23.08 -24.93 19.26
CA ILE A 471 -23.67 -24.70 20.60
C ILE A 471 -22.62 -25.00 21.67
N GLU A 472 -22.16 -23.97 22.36
CA GLU A 472 -21.13 -24.04 23.42
C GLU A 472 -21.72 -24.46 24.78
N LYS A 473 -22.73 -23.71 25.27
CA LYS A 473 -23.29 -23.89 26.61
C LYS A 473 -24.57 -24.72 26.59
N ILE A 474 -24.43 -26.04 26.70
CA ILE A 474 -25.57 -26.96 26.77
C ILE A 474 -25.29 -28.13 27.73
N ARG A 475 -26.33 -28.65 28.37
CA ARG A 475 -26.23 -29.83 29.23
C ARG A 475 -25.83 -31.05 28.41
N GLN A 476 -24.90 -31.87 28.92
CA GLN A 476 -24.41 -33.08 28.26
C GLN A 476 -25.51 -33.99 27.64
N PRO A 477 -26.61 -34.33 28.35
CA PRO A 477 -27.65 -35.18 27.74
C PRO A 477 -28.36 -34.52 26.55
N GLN A 478 -28.48 -33.19 26.54
CA GLN A 478 -29.07 -32.46 25.42
C GLN A 478 -28.09 -32.35 24.24
N ARG A 479 -26.79 -32.19 24.52
CA ARG A 479 -25.72 -32.24 23.50
C ARG A 479 -25.71 -33.57 22.77
N GLU A 480 -25.73 -34.67 23.52
CA GLU A 480 -25.72 -36.03 22.96
C GLU A 480 -26.96 -36.28 22.11
N ARG A 481 -28.14 -35.85 22.56
CA ARG A 481 -29.39 -35.91 21.78
C ARG A 481 -29.24 -35.23 20.42
N ILE A 482 -28.75 -33.99 20.41
CA ILE A 482 -28.62 -33.21 19.17
C ILE A 482 -27.57 -33.83 18.24
N LEU A 483 -26.43 -34.26 18.77
CA LEU A 483 -25.40 -34.93 17.97
C LEU A 483 -25.87 -36.28 17.42
N GLN A 484 -26.72 -37.02 18.16
CA GLN A 484 -27.36 -38.24 17.64
C GLN A 484 -28.31 -37.92 16.49
N LEU A 485 -29.15 -36.88 16.61
CA LEU A 485 -30.02 -36.43 15.52
C LEU A 485 -29.20 -36.07 14.27
N CYS A 486 -28.07 -35.39 14.41
CA CYS A 486 -27.16 -35.11 13.30
C CYS A 486 -26.51 -36.37 12.71
N ARG A 487 -26.21 -37.39 13.52
CA ARG A 487 -25.62 -38.66 13.03
C ARG A 487 -26.62 -39.52 12.26
N VAL A 488 -27.88 -39.51 12.68
CA VAL A 488 -28.96 -40.28 12.04
C VAL A 488 -29.21 -39.83 10.60
N THR A 489 -28.88 -38.58 10.25
CA THR A 489 -29.04 -38.09 8.87
C THR A 489 -27.98 -38.63 7.90
N GLY A 490 -26.89 -39.23 8.40
CA GLY A 490 -25.77 -39.71 7.57
C GLY A 490 -24.88 -38.62 6.99
N VAL A 491 -25.12 -37.35 7.34
CA VAL A 491 -24.40 -36.17 6.84
C VAL A 491 -23.16 -35.89 7.69
N GLN A 492 -22.07 -35.43 7.06
CA GLN A 492 -20.85 -35.07 7.77
C GLN A 492 -21.16 -33.97 8.81
N THR A 493 -20.83 -34.23 10.08
CA THR A 493 -21.06 -33.27 11.17
C THR A 493 -19.73 -32.79 11.72
N VAL A 494 -19.46 -31.49 11.59
CA VAL A 494 -18.28 -30.83 12.15
C VAL A 494 -18.71 -30.08 13.41
N VAL A 495 -18.09 -30.42 14.53
CA VAL A 495 -18.25 -29.68 15.78
C VAL A 495 -17.23 -28.56 15.74
N LEU A 496 -17.68 -27.30 15.72
CA LEU A 496 -16.75 -26.19 15.80
C LEU A 496 -16.05 -26.29 17.17
N PRO A 497 -14.70 -26.30 17.22
CA PRO A 497 -14.01 -26.44 18.49
C PRO A 497 -14.38 -25.27 19.40
N ASP A 498 -14.18 -25.46 20.69
CA ASP A 498 -14.08 -24.39 21.70
C ASP A 498 -12.81 -23.55 21.43
N VAL A 499 -12.64 -23.04 20.21
CA VAL A 499 -11.52 -22.19 19.79
C VAL A 499 -11.51 -20.93 20.65
N LEU A 500 -12.69 -20.43 21.02
CA LEU A 500 -12.88 -19.36 21.98
C LEU A 500 -12.39 -19.75 23.37
N GLU A 501 -12.70 -20.94 23.86
CA GLU A 501 -12.23 -21.44 25.16
C GLU A 501 -10.71 -21.71 25.14
N THR A 502 -10.16 -22.12 24.01
CA THR A 502 -8.71 -22.33 23.80
C THR A 502 -7.96 -21.00 23.75
N PHE A 503 -8.50 -19.99 23.06
CA PHE A 503 -7.97 -18.62 23.09
C PHE A 503 -8.09 -18.01 24.49
N ARG A 504 -9.21 -18.24 25.17
CA ARG A 504 -9.46 -17.74 26.52
C ARG A 504 -8.56 -18.42 27.55
N SER A 505 -8.33 -19.73 27.43
CA SER A 505 -7.42 -20.47 28.29
C SER A 505 -5.96 -20.11 28.02
N GLN A 506 -5.58 -19.80 26.78
CA GLN A 506 -4.24 -19.27 26.46
C GLN A 506 -4.04 -17.83 26.98
N LEU A 507 -5.04 -16.96 26.88
CA LEU A 507 -4.98 -15.60 27.46
C LEU A 507 -4.89 -15.64 29.00
N VAL A 508 -5.54 -16.61 29.65
CA VAL A 508 -5.44 -16.84 31.10
C VAL A 508 -4.11 -17.54 31.47
N ALA A 509 -3.61 -18.47 30.64
CA ALA A 509 -2.32 -19.13 30.83
C ALA A 509 -1.12 -18.18 30.60
N GLU A 510 -1.24 -17.17 29.73
CA GLU A 510 -0.24 -16.10 29.60
C GLU A 510 -0.16 -15.21 30.85
N SER A 511 -1.24 -15.10 31.63
CA SER A 511 -1.21 -14.46 32.95
C SER A 511 -0.69 -15.37 34.08
N THR A 512 -0.50 -16.66 33.81
CA THR A 512 -0.06 -17.66 34.80
C THR A 512 0.88 -18.70 34.17
N MET A 513 2.11 -18.31 33.82
CA MET A 513 3.19 -19.26 33.57
C MET A 513 4.42 -18.95 34.46
N PRO A 514 5.04 -19.97 35.09
CA PRO A 514 6.08 -19.78 36.10
C PRO A 514 7.45 -19.56 35.47
N ALA A 515 8.26 -18.72 36.12
CA ALA A 515 9.64 -18.46 35.74
C ALA A 515 10.50 -19.75 35.76
N LEU A 516 11.03 -20.13 34.60
CA LEU A 516 12.12 -21.08 34.37
C LEU A 516 13.06 -20.41 33.35
N GLY A 517 14.36 -20.20 33.52
CA GLY A 517 15.30 -20.42 34.61
C GLY A 517 16.65 -19.83 34.19
N SER A 518 17.29 -19.14 35.13
CA SER A 518 18.72 -18.80 35.27
C SER A 518 19.67 -18.75 34.06
N VAL A 519 20.26 -17.56 33.78
CA VAL A 519 21.72 -17.37 33.63
C VAL A 519 22.09 -15.92 34.05
N GLY A 520 23.03 -15.77 35.00
CA GLY A 520 23.94 -14.61 35.04
C GLY A 520 23.64 -13.44 36.00
N THR A 521 24.03 -13.61 37.27
CA THR A 521 24.63 -12.59 38.18
C THR A 521 24.27 -11.10 38.01
N THR A 522 23.58 -10.50 38.99
CA THR A 522 24.19 -9.70 40.07
C THR A 522 23.10 -9.03 40.90
N ASN A 523 23.39 -8.94 42.20
CA ASN A 523 22.53 -8.42 43.23
C ASN A 523 22.39 -6.89 43.07
N THR A 524 21.23 -6.40 42.62
CA THR A 524 20.75 -5.05 42.95
C THR A 524 19.29 -5.16 43.36
N GLY A 525 19.03 -4.81 44.63
CA GLY A 525 17.71 -4.85 45.20
C GLY A 525 16.74 -3.89 44.52
N GLY A 526 15.46 -4.26 44.51
CA GLY A 526 14.35 -3.34 44.21
C GLY A 526 13.41 -3.82 43.12
N ALA A 527 12.78 -4.98 43.29
CA ALA A 527 11.52 -5.27 42.58
C ALA A 527 10.55 -6.01 43.49
N PRO A 528 9.79 -5.31 44.34
CA PRO A 528 8.46 -5.73 44.70
C PRO A 528 7.46 -5.02 43.77
N ARG A 529 6.29 -5.63 43.53
CA ARG A 529 5.00 -4.95 43.21
C ARG A 529 4.62 -4.76 41.73
N LEU A 530 4.26 -5.84 41.05
CA LEU A 530 3.11 -5.74 40.13
C LEU A 530 1.88 -6.40 40.77
N GLU A 531 2.04 -7.60 41.31
CA GLU A 531 0.97 -8.32 42.03
C GLU A 531 0.50 -7.55 43.28
N ASN A 532 1.43 -7.13 44.14
CA ASN A 532 1.08 -6.34 45.33
C ASN A 532 0.44 -4.98 44.97
N TRP A 533 0.79 -4.41 43.81
CA TRP A 533 0.17 -3.16 43.34
C TRP A 533 -1.24 -3.40 42.78
N LEU A 534 -1.45 -4.49 42.04
CA LEU A 534 -2.78 -4.89 41.55
C LEU A 534 -3.75 -5.16 42.70
N VAL A 535 -3.29 -5.87 43.73
CA VAL A 535 -4.10 -6.15 44.93
C VAL A 535 -4.46 -4.85 45.67
N GLU A 536 -3.53 -3.88 45.72
CA GLU A 536 -3.78 -2.59 46.38
C GLU A 536 -4.77 -1.74 45.58
N VAL A 537 -4.64 -1.67 44.25
CA VAL A 537 -5.59 -0.97 43.38
C VAL A 537 -6.97 -1.61 43.42
N GLU A 538 -7.03 -2.95 43.42
CA GLU A 538 -8.30 -3.68 43.50
C GLU A 538 -8.99 -3.46 44.86
N SER A 539 -8.23 -3.41 45.95
CA SER A 539 -8.76 -3.07 47.28
C SER A 539 -9.30 -1.64 47.36
N LEU A 540 -8.64 -0.68 46.69
CA LEU A 540 -9.09 0.71 46.62
C LEU A 540 -10.34 0.86 45.76
N MET A 541 -10.46 0.09 44.67
CA MET A 541 -11.65 0.06 43.83
C MET A 541 -12.84 -0.58 44.56
N GLN A 542 -12.61 -1.65 45.32
CA GLN A 542 -13.66 -2.28 46.15
C GLN A 542 -14.12 -1.38 47.30
N ALA A 543 -13.25 -0.50 47.80
CA ALA A 543 -13.58 0.53 48.79
C ALA A 543 -14.18 1.81 48.19
N GLU A 544 -14.50 1.84 46.88
CA GLU A 544 -14.97 3.00 46.12
C GLU A 544 -14.07 4.25 46.20
N ALA A 545 -12.79 4.08 46.57
CA ALA A 545 -11.80 5.14 46.67
C ALA A 545 -11.16 5.44 45.30
N TRP A 546 -11.98 5.84 44.33
CA TRP A 546 -11.61 5.97 42.92
C TRP A 546 -10.46 6.95 42.66
N ASP A 547 -10.40 8.07 43.38
CA ASP A 547 -9.33 9.07 43.20
C ASP A 547 -7.96 8.53 43.61
N ALA A 548 -7.91 7.73 44.68
CA ALA A 548 -6.68 7.08 45.15
C ALA A 548 -6.20 5.99 44.19
N ALA A 549 -7.13 5.19 43.65
CA ALA A 549 -6.82 4.18 42.62
C ALA A 549 -6.26 4.84 41.34
N HIS A 550 -6.89 5.93 40.87
CA HIS A 550 -6.40 6.68 39.70
C HIS A 550 -5.05 7.36 39.94
N ALA A 551 -4.75 7.78 41.17
CA ALA A 551 -3.44 8.33 41.51
C ALA A 551 -2.35 7.25 41.45
N GLN A 552 -2.64 6.04 41.96
CA GLN A 552 -1.71 4.91 41.91
C GLN A 552 -1.42 4.44 40.47
N ILE A 553 -2.44 4.39 39.61
CA ILE A 553 -2.30 4.03 38.19
C ILE A 553 -1.43 5.05 37.44
N ARG A 554 -1.63 6.35 37.69
CA ARG A 554 -0.82 7.40 37.06
C ARG A 554 0.64 7.36 37.51
N ALA A 555 0.90 7.09 38.79
CA ALA A 555 2.26 6.96 39.32
C ALA A 555 3.03 5.81 38.67
N MET A 556 2.37 4.65 38.47
CA MET A 556 2.96 3.50 37.81
C MET A 556 3.24 3.76 36.32
N GLN A 557 2.31 4.42 35.62
CA GLN A 557 2.51 4.81 34.22
C GLN A 557 3.72 5.75 34.06
N GLN A 558 3.92 6.70 34.97
CA GLN A 558 5.07 7.60 34.95
C GLN A 558 6.39 6.85 35.21
N GLN A 559 6.41 5.89 36.14
CA GLN A 559 7.58 5.03 36.36
C GLN A 559 7.96 4.20 35.13
N VAL A 560 6.97 3.59 34.46
CA VAL A 560 7.21 2.80 33.24
C VAL A 560 7.72 3.68 32.09
N VAL A 561 7.20 4.90 31.96
CA VAL A 561 7.71 5.86 30.96
C VAL A 561 9.15 6.29 31.27
N MET A 562 9.47 6.53 32.54
CA MET A 562 10.82 6.90 32.97
C MET A 562 11.84 5.76 32.79
N GLN A 563 11.46 4.51 33.09
CA GLN A 563 12.31 3.33 32.84
C GLN A 563 12.54 3.10 31.34
N ASN A 564 11.52 3.28 30.51
CA ASN A 564 11.65 3.17 29.05
C ASN A 564 12.50 4.28 28.43
N GLN A 565 12.61 5.44 29.06
CA GLN A 565 13.53 6.51 28.65
C GLN A 565 14.99 6.20 29.06
N ALA A 566 15.19 5.62 30.26
CA ALA A 566 16.51 5.22 30.75
C ALA A 566 17.13 4.02 29.99
N HIS A 567 16.32 3.18 29.33
CA HIS A 567 16.80 2.12 28.44
C HIS A 567 17.13 2.58 27.01
N ARG A 568 16.85 3.84 26.66
CA ARG A 568 17.12 4.43 25.33
C ARG A 568 18.28 5.44 25.31
N SER A 569 18.81 5.81 26.47
CA SER A 569 20.10 6.50 26.65
C SER A 569 21.20 5.50 26.91
#